data_AF-A0A0R3TE09-F1
#
_entry.id   AF-A0A0R3TE09-F1
#
_cell.length_a   1.000
_cell.length_b   1.000
_cell.length_c   1.000
_cell.angle_alpha   90.00
_cell.angle_beta   90.00
_cell.angle_gamma   90.00
#
_symmetry.space_group_name_H-M   'P 1'
#
loop_
_entity.id
_entity.type
_entity.pdbx_description
1 polymer ?
#
loop_
_entity_poly.entity_id
_entity_poly.type
_entity_poly.pdbx_seq_one_letter_code
_entity_poly.pdbx_strand_id
1 'polypeptide(L)'
;MGQFHRIGRTGRGKQKGLATTFINKSVNESTLLDLKHLLIEARQPVPEFLLELSAEHGDETQHLMVSGDEVGCAYCGGLGHRITHCPKLEAEKNKAAVGMSRKDYLSFADY
;
A
#
# COMPACT_ATOMS: atom_id res chain seq x y z
N MET A 1 4.93 -2.85 -6.91
CA MET A 1 3.80 -3.45 -7.66
C MET A 1 2.94 -4.22 -6.65
N GLY A 2 1.90 -3.57 -6.11
CA GLY A 2 1.15 -4.03 -4.94
C GLY A 2 0.19 -5.20 -5.19
N GLN A 3 -0.37 -5.75 -4.11
CA GLN A 3 -1.18 -6.98 -4.00
C GLN A 3 -2.31 -7.12 -5.05
N PHE A 4 -2.82 -6.01 -5.57
CA PHE A 4 -3.81 -5.93 -6.66
C PHE A 4 -3.43 -6.78 -7.89
N HIS A 5 -2.15 -6.81 -8.29
CA HIS A 5 -1.70 -7.56 -9.47
C HIS A 5 -1.79 -9.08 -9.30
N ARG A 6 -1.93 -9.58 -8.07
CA ARG A 6 -1.95 -11.02 -7.77
C ARG A 6 -3.38 -11.54 -7.61
N ILE A 7 -4.23 -10.82 -6.88
CA ILE A 7 -5.64 -11.22 -6.67
C ILE A 7 -6.45 -11.09 -7.96
N GLY A 8 -6.17 -10.09 -8.81
CA GLY A 8 -6.88 -9.89 -10.08
C GLY A 8 -6.62 -10.92 -11.19
N ARG A 9 -5.88 -12.00 -10.91
CA ARG A 9 -5.58 -13.06 -11.91
C ARG A 9 -6.60 -14.21 -11.92
N THR A 10 -7.47 -14.30 -10.91
CA THR A 10 -8.50 -15.35 -10.78
C THR A 10 -9.90 -14.77 -10.94
N GLY A 11 -10.90 -15.61 -11.25
CA GLY A 11 -12.31 -15.21 -11.36
C GLY A 11 -12.61 -14.30 -12.57
N ARG A 12 -12.79 -14.88 -13.76
CA ARG A 12 -13.10 -14.15 -15.00
C ARG A 12 -14.46 -14.54 -15.57
N GLY A 13 -15.12 -13.62 -16.26
CA GLY A 13 -16.44 -13.84 -16.84
C GLY A 13 -17.49 -14.13 -15.76
N LYS A 14 -18.17 -15.27 -15.85
CA LYS A 14 -19.19 -15.70 -14.88
C LYS A 14 -18.64 -16.65 -13.80
N GLN A 15 -17.32 -16.86 -13.72
CA GLN A 15 -16.72 -17.77 -12.76
C GLN A 15 -16.14 -17.04 -11.55
N LYS A 16 -16.40 -17.59 -10.36
CA LYS A 16 -15.82 -17.10 -9.11
C LYS A 16 -14.39 -17.62 -8.97
N GLY A 17 -13.47 -16.74 -8.59
CA GLY A 17 -12.08 -17.07 -8.30
C GLY A 17 -11.82 -17.14 -6.79
N LEU A 18 -10.82 -17.92 -6.39
CA LEU A 18 -10.32 -17.94 -5.01
C LEU A 18 -8.89 -17.38 -4.96
N ALA A 19 -8.65 -16.48 -4.00
CA ALA A 19 -7.32 -15.98 -3.68
C ALA A 19 -7.04 -16.18 -2.19
N THR A 20 -5.90 -16.77 -1.87
CA THR A 20 -5.47 -17.03 -0.49
C THR A 20 -4.14 -16.33 -0.25
N THR A 21 -4.06 -15.59 0.86
CA THR A 21 -2.87 -14.82 1.24
C THR A 21 -2.36 -15.31 2.59
N PHE A 22 -1.07 -15.61 2.67
CA PHE A 22 -0.40 -15.91 3.94
C PHE A 22 0.19 -14.61 4.51
N ILE A 23 -0.06 -14.36 5.80
CA ILE A 23 0.37 -13.16 6.50
C ILE A 23 1.23 -13.57 7.68
N ASN A 24 2.31 -12.82 7.93
CA ASN A 24 3.19 -13.01 9.06
C ASN A 24 3.58 -11.64 9.67
N LYS A 25 4.30 -11.65 10.79
CA LYS A 25 4.73 -10.44 11.51
C LYS A 25 5.77 -9.59 10.77
N SER A 26 6.33 -10.07 9.66
CA SER A 26 7.31 -9.31 8.86
C SER A 26 6.64 -8.40 7.82
N VAL A 27 5.32 -8.55 7.62
CA VAL A 27 4.54 -7.66 6.75
C VAL A 27 4.41 -6.31 7.43
N ASN A 28 4.70 -5.25 6.68
CA ASN A 28 4.54 -3.88 7.16
C ASN A 28 3.08 -3.52 7.42
N GLU A 29 2.86 -2.73 8.46
CA GLU A 29 1.52 -2.34 8.91
C GLU A 29 0.71 -1.61 7.83
N SER A 30 1.33 -0.72 7.06
CA SER A 30 0.62 -0.01 5.98
C SER A 30 0.03 -0.97 4.93
N THR A 31 0.66 -2.12 4.70
CA THR A 31 0.16 -3.15 3.77
C THR A 31 -0.96 -3.99 4.40
N LEU A 32 -0.97 -4.16 5.72
CA LEU A 32 -2.10 -4.78 6.42
C LEU A 32 -3.32 -3.84 6.43
N LEU A 33 -3.10 -2.54 6.61
CA LEU A 33 -4.13 -1.52 6.48
C LEU A 33 -4.67 -1.43 5.05
N ASP A 34 -3.82 -1.50 4.02
CA ASP A 34 -4.26 -1.61 2.62
C ASP A 34 -5.17 -2.84 2.42
N LEU A 35 -4.78 -4.00 2.97
CA LEU A 35 -5.55 -5.23 2.87
C LEU A 35 -6.90 -5.14 3.60
N LYS A 36 -6.93 -4.55 4.79
CA LYS A 36 -8.16 -4.29 5.57
C LYS A 36 -9.17 -3.52 4.72
N HIS A 37 -8.77 -2.37 4.19
CA HIS A 37 -9.64 -1.53 3.37
C HIS A 37 -10.11 -2.25 2.09
N LEU A 38 -9.23 -3.01 1.44
CA LEU A 38 -9.57 -3.77 0.24
C LEU A 38 -10.65 -4.83 0.51
N LEU A 39 -10.55 -5.56 1.63
CA LEU A 39 -11.54 -6.57 2.00
C LEU A 39 -12.90 -5.92 2.32
N ILE A 40 -12.89 -4.76 2.99
CA ILE A 40 -14.10 -3.99 3.28
C ILE A 40 -14.78 -3.53 1.99
N GLU A 41 -14.04 -2.88 1.08
CA GLU A 41 -14.56 -2.38 -0.20
C GLU A 41 -15.14 -3.52 -1.05
N ALA A 42 -14.45 -4.66 -1.09
CA ALA A 42 -14.88 -5.86 -1.81
C ALA A 42 -15.97 -6.67 -1.08
N ARG A 43 -16.46 -6.19 0.07
CA ARG A 43 -17.45 -6.87 0.94
C ARG A 43 -17.06 -8.31 1.27
N GLN A 44 -15.77 -8.54 1.47
CA GLN A 44 -15.22 -9.81 1.93
C GLN A 44 -15.17 -9.85 3.46
N PRO A 45 -15.22 -11.04 4.08
CA PRO A 45 -15.02 -11.16 5.52
C PRO A 45 -13.63 -10.65 5.92
N VAL A 46 -13.58 -9.80 6.95
CA VAL A 46 -12.33 -9.24 7.47
C VAL A 46 -11.94 -10.02 8.74
N PRO A 47 -10.75 -10.64 8.78
CA PRO A 47 -10.23 -11.28 10.00
C PRO A 47 -10.12 -10.29 11.18
N GLU A 48 -10.41 -10.77 12.40
CA GLU A 48 -10.42 -9.96 13.63
C GLU A 48 -9.12 -9.19 13.86
N PHE A 49 -7.97 -9.84 13.66
CA PHE A 49 -6.66 -9.20 13.81
C PHE A 49 -6.43 -8.01 12.84
N LEU A 50 -7.16 -7.93 11.73
CA LEU A 50 -7.12 -6.77 10.83
C LEU A 50 -8.10 -5.67 11.25
N LEU A 51 -9.18 -6.02 11.96
CA LEU A 51 -10.12 -5.04 12.53
C LEU A 51 -9.49 -4.26 13.68
N GLU A 52 -8.71 -4.96 14.50
CA GLU A 52 -7.95 -4.40 15.62
C GLU A 52 -6.82 -3.44 15.18
N LEU A 53 -6.37 -3.55 13.93
CA LEU A 53 -5.39 -2.61 13.37
C LEU A 53 -6.06 -1.25 13.14
N SER A 54 -5.68 -0.29 13.99
CA SER A 54 -6.04 1.12 13.85
C SER A 54 -4.80 1.88 13.40
N ALA A 55 -4.92 2.74 12.39
CA ALA A 55 -3.82 3.64 12.08
C ALA A 55 -3.61 4.58 13.28
N GLU A 56 -2.38 4.71 13.79
CA GLU A 56 -2.04 5.66 14.87
C GLU A 56 -2.35 7.12 14.49
N HIS A 57 -2.60 7.40 13.21
CA HIS A 57 -2.93 8.72 12.66
C HIS A 57 -4.38 8.85 12.17
N GLY A 58 -5.32 8.28 12.93
CA GLY A 58 -6.74 8.55 12.80
C GLY A 58 -7.47 7.48 11.99
N ASP A 59 -7.99 6.48 12.69
CA ASP A 59 -8.99 5.56 12.17
C ASP A 59 -10.19 5.51 13.12
N GLU A 60 -11.06 6.53 13.07
CA GLU A 60 -12.45 6.44 13.55
C GLU A 60 -13.37 5.84 12.46
N THR A 61 -12.85 5.01 11.54
CA THR A 61 -13.61 4.47 10.40
C THR A 61 -14.51 3.30 10.75
N GLN A 62 -14.87 3.11 12.03
CA GLN A 62 -15.91 2.14 12.37
C GLN A 62 -17.33 2.65 12.04
N HIS A 63 -17.51 3.92 11.61
CA HIS A 63 -18.86 4.48 11.40
C HIS A 63 -19.05 5.45 10.21
N LEU A 64 -18.13 5.53 9.25
CA LEU A 64 -18.17 6.54 8.17
C LEU A 64 -17.98 5.94 6.77
N MET A 65 -18.82 4.98 6.40
CA MET A 65 -19.10 4.70 4.98
C MET A 65 -20.12 5.68 4.38
N VAL A 66 -20.18 6.94 4.86
CA VAL A 66 -21.21 7.93 4.50
C VAL A 66 -20.65 9.32 4.22
N SER A 67 -19.35 9.48 3.91
CA SER A 67 -18.85 10.77 3.43
C SER A 67 -17.67 10.53 2.49
N GLY A 68 -17.80 10.97 1.24
CA GLY A 68 -16.85 10.74 0.15
C GLY A 68 -15.53 11.49 0.28
N ASP A 69 -14.89 11.44 1.44
CA ASP A 69 -13.56 12.00 1.64
C ASP A 69 -12.48 10.96 1.30
N GLU A 70 -11.41 11.43 0.67
CA GLU A 70 -10.33 10.62 0.11
C GLU A 70 -9.54 9.87 1.21
N VAL A 71 -9.91 8.60 1.44
CA VAL A 71 -9.16 7.69 2.30
C VAL A 71 -7.97 7.15 1.50
N GLY A 72 -6.75 7.58 1.87
CA GLY A 72 -5.51 7.06 1.30
C GLY A 72 -4.45 8.12 0.98
N CYS A 73 -3.41 7.68 0.27
CA CYS A 73 -2.26 8.44 -0.18
C CYS A 73 -2.49 9.01 -1.58
N ALA A 74 -2.59 10.33 -1.69
CA ALA A 74 -2.79 11.03 -2.97
C ALA A 74 -1.67 10.81 -4.00
N TYR A 75 -0.47 10.42 -3.56
CA TYR A 75 0.67 10.24 -4.46
C TYR A 75 0.70 8.86 -5.14
N CYS A 76 0.35 7.79 -4.43
CA CYS A 76 0.42 6.43 -4.98
C CYS A 76 -0.91 5.67 -5.00
N GLY A 77 -1.99 6.25 -4.48
CA GLY A 77 -3.30 5.63 -4.38
C GLY A 77 -3.37 4.47 -3.37
N GLY A 78 -2.43 4.38 -2.43
CA GLY A 78 -2.47 3.38 -1.35
C GLY A 78 -3.45 3.78 -0.26
N LEU A 79 -4.17 2.84 0.34
CA LEU A 79 -5.26 3.12 1.29
C LEU A 79 -4.80 3.09 2.75
N GLY A 80 -3.69 2.40 3.04
CA GLY A 80 -3.17 2.15 4.39
C GLY A 80 -2.10 3.12 4.86
N HIS A 81 -1.85 4.23 4.14
CA HIS A 81 -0.93 5.28 4.55
C HIS A 81 -1.31 6.63 3.93
N ARG A 82 -0.75 7.72 4.46
CA ARG A 82 -0.88 9.09 3.90
C ARG A 82 0.35 9.47 3.09
N ILE A 83 0.25 10.52 2.28
CA ILE A 83 1.36 11.01 1.44
C ILE A 83 2.65 11.27 2.23
N THR A 84 2.52 11.72 3.49
CA THR A 84 3.63 11.96 4.42
C THR A 84 4.43 10.71 4.75
N HIS A 85 3.79 9.54 4.74
CA HIS A 85 4.39 8.23 5.02
C HIS A 85 4.33 7.32 3.79
N CYS A 86 4.49 7.88 2.59
CA CYS A 86 4.40 7.09 1.36
C CYS A 86 5.69 6.30 1.08
N PRO A 87 5.68 4.96 1.17
CA PRO A 87 6.87 4.15 0.95
C PRO A 87 7.40 4.25 -0.48
N LYS A 88 6.51 4.54 -1.45
CA LYS A 88 6.92 4.76 -2.84
C LYS A 88 7.71 6.06 -2.98
N LEU A 89 7.25 7.14 -2.35
CA LEU A 89 7.93 8.43 -2.38
C LEU A 89 9.29 8.36 -1.66
N GLU A 90 9.34 7.68 -0.51
CA GLU A 90 10.61 7.45 0.20
C GLU A 90 11.62 6.65 -0.63
N ALA A 91 11.16 5.59 -1.29
CA ALA A 91 12.02 4.80 -2.16
C ALA A 91 12.56 5.61 -3.36
N GLU A 92 11.75 6.51 -3.94
CA GLU A 92 12.21 7.40 -5.02
C GLU A 92 13.22 8.44 -4.53
N LYS A 93 12.99 9.06 -3.37
CA LYS A 93 13.95 9.99 -2.74
C LYS A 93 15.28 9.29 -2.44
N ASN A 94 15.24 8.08 -1.90
CA ASN A 94 16.44 7.29 -1.61
C ASN A 94 17.20 6.93 -2.90
N LYS A 95 16.49 6.55 -3.97
CA LYS A 95 17.13 6.30 -5.28
C LYS A 95 17.78 7.56 -5.86
N ALA A 96 17.14 8.72 -5.74
CA ALA A 96 17.70 9.99 -6.19
C ALA A 96 18.98 10.34 -5.42
N ALA A 97 18.98 10.18 -4.09
CA ALA A 97 20.16 10.41 -3.25
C ALA A 97 21.34 9.49 -3.62
N VAL A 98 21.08 8.21 -3.88
CA VAL A 98 22.12 7.25 -4.32
C VAL A 98 22.60 7.53 -5.76
N GLY A 99 21.72 8.05 -6.63
CA GLY A 99 22.05 8.39 -8.01
C GLY A 99 22.93 9.63 -8.15
N MET A 100 22.77 10.62 -7.28
CA MET A 100 23.61 11.84 -7.27
C MET A 100 25.07 11.52 -6.90
N SER A 101 25.29 10.60 -5.97
CA SER A 101 26.64 10.25 -5.49
C SER A 101 27.55 9.56 -6.52
N ARG A 102 26.97 8.97 -7.60
CA ARG A 102 27.74 8.31 -8.67
C ARG A 102 28.11 9.21 -9.85
N LYS A 103 27.43 10.35 -10.04
CA LYS A 103 27.65 11.21 -11.21
C LYS A 103 28.91 12.07 -11.09
N ASP A 104 29.38 12.32 -9.88
CA ASP A 104 30.50 13.23 -9.64
C ASP A 104 31.89 12.56 -9.74
N TYR A 105 31.95 11.22 -9.89
CA TYR A 105 33.22 10.47 -9.98
C TYR A 105 33.75 10.29 -11.41
N LEU A 106 32.94 10.55 -12.45
CA LEU A 106 33.31 10.30 -13.85
C LEU A 106 33.72 11.58 -14.62
N SER A 107 33.72 12.75 -13.98
CA SER A 107 34.04 14.04 -14.63
C SER A 107 35.50 14.49 -14.51
N PHE A 108 36.41 13.64 -14.02
CA PHE A 108 37.84 13.97 -13.84
C PHE A 108 38.80 13.14 -14.72
N ALA A 109 38.30 12.34 -15.67
CA ALA A 109 39.12 11.37 -16.41
C ALA A 109 39.27 11.64 -17.92
N ASP A 110 39.13 12.89 -18.37
CA ASP A 110 39.46 13.28 -19.75
C ASP A 110 40.47 14.45 -19.72
N TYR A 111 41.76 14.12 -19.85
CA TYR A 111 42.86 15.04 -20.18
C TYR A 111 43.48 14.59 -21.51
#